data_AF-A0A151R3B7-F1
#
_entry.id   AF-A0A151R3B7-F1
#
_cell.length_a   1.000
_cell.length_b   1.000
_cell.length_c   1.000
_cell.angle_alpha   90.00
_cell.angle_beta   90.00
_cell.angle_gamma   90.00
#
_symmetry.space_group_name_H-M   'P 1'
#
loop_
_entity.id
_entity.type
_entity.pdbx_description
1 polymer ?
#
loop_
_entity_poly.entity_id
_entity_poly.type
_entity_poly.pdbx_seq_one_letter_code
_entity_poly.pdbx_strand_id
1 'polypeptide(L)' 'DPISPYLFFLCMERLFQLINVKVSENLWKLIKLSKEGPALSHLAFADDLVLFAEASLEQA' A
#
# COMPACT_ATOMS: atom_id res chain seq x y z
N ASP A 1 8.94 -23.12 11.06
CA ASP A 1 9.24 -22.18 12.14
C ASP A 1 8.16 -21.12 12.32
N PRO A 2 7.73 -20.84 13.55
CA PRO A 2 6.67 -19.86 13.85
C PRO A 2 7.11 -18.39 13.73
N ILE A 3 8.40 -18.12 13.46
CA ILE A 3 8.95 -16.75 13.39
C ILE A 3 8.66 -16.07 12.05
N SER A 4 8.69 -16.81 10.94
CA SER A 4 8.54 -16.25 9.60
C SER A 4 7.20 -15.52 9.38
N PRO A 5 6.03 -16.03 9.84
CA PRO A 5 4.76 -15.31 9.74
C PRO A 5 4.73 -13.99 10.52
N TYR A 6 5.39 -13.95 11.68
CA TYR A 6 5.45 -12.75 12.50
C TYR A 6 6.33 -11.66 11.87
N LEU A 7 7.48 -12.06 11.32
CA LEU A 7 8.35 -11.15 10.57
C LEU A 7 7.65 -10.60 9.33
N PHE A 8 6.92 -11.46 8.59
CA PHE A 8 6.12 -11.02 7.45
C PHE A 8 5.10 -9.95 7.86
N PHE A 9 4.36 -10.18 8.94
CA PHE A 9 3.38 -9.21 9.43
C PHE A 9 4.03 -7.87 9.81
N LEU A 10 5.14 -7.89 10.56
CA LEU A 10 5.87 -6.67 10.92
C LEU A 10 6.40 -5.90 9.71
N CYS A 11 6.93 -6.63 8.71
CA CYS A 11 7.37 -6.02 7.45
C CYS A 11 6.21 -5.37 6.70
N MET A 12 5.05 -6.04 6.63
CA MET A 12 3.84 -5.53 6.00
C MET A 12 3.30 -4.29 6.71
N GLU A 13 3.22 -4.30 8.05
CA GLU A 13 2.81 -3.13 8.83
C GLU A 13 3.72 -1.93 8.57
N ARG A 14 5.05 -2.16 8.56
CA ARG A 14 6.02 -1.09 8.27
C ARG A 14 5.85 -0.55 6.85
N LEU A 15 5.62 -1.42 5.87
CA LEU A 15 5.39 -1.02 4.49
C LEU A 15 4.14 -0.13 4.38
N PHE A 16 3.03 -0.52 5.03
CA PHE A 16 1.79 0.26 5.00
C PHE A 16 1.95 1.63 5.66
N GLN A 17 2.70 1.71 6.76
CA GLN A 17 3.06 2.99 7.37
C GLN A 17 3.83 3.89 6.40
N LEU A 18 4.82 3.35 5.68
CA LEU A 18 5.60 4.11 4.71
C LEU A 18 4.74 4.61 3.54
N ILE A 19 3.84 3.78 3.03
CA ILE A 19 2.89 4.17 2.00
C ILE A 19 2.00 5.32 2.51
N ASN A 20 1.47 5.23 3.73
CA ASN A 20 0.64 6.29 4.31
C ASN A 20 1.40 7.60 4.49
N VAL A 21 2.68 7.55 4.89
CA VAL A 21 3.53 8.75 4.93
C VAL A 21 3.65 9.35 3.53
N LYS A 22 3.93 8.56 2.49
CA LYS A 22 4.05 9.07 1.11
C LYS A 22 2.75 9.61 0.55
N VAL A 23 1.62 9.02 0.92
CA VAL A 23 0.29 9.56 0.62
C VAL A 23 0.09 10.92 1.28
N SER A 24 0.46 11.07 2.56
CA SER A 24 0.36 12.35 3.28
C SER A 24 1.28 13.45 2.72
N GLU A 25 2.44 13.06 2.17
CA GLU A 25 3.38 13.94 1.48
C GLU A 25 2.91 14.30 0.05
N ASN A 26 1.77 13.78 -0.41
CA ASN A 26 1.28 13.87 -1.80
C ASN A 26 2.26 13.29 -2.84
N LEU A 27 3.21 12.45 -2.41
CA LEU A 27 4.16 11.75 -3.27
C LEU A 27 3.60 10.41 -3.77
N TRP A 28 2.54 9.90 -3.13
CA TRP A 28 1.82 8.72 -3.57
C TRP A 28 0.36 9.07 -3.84
N LYS A 29 -0.03 9.11 -5.11
CA LYS A 29 -1.41 9.36 -5.50
C LYS A 29 -2.24 8.08 -5.37
N LEU A 30 -3.35 8.21 -4.66
CA LEU A 30 -4.32 7.14 -4.46
C LEU A 30 -5.17 6.94 -5.72
N ILE A 31 -5.57 5.69 -5.99
CA ILE A 31 -6.53 5.40 -7.05
C ILE A 31 -7.96 5.49 -6.50
N LYS A 32 -8.91 5.91 -7.34
CA LYS A 32 -10.35 5.84 -7.03
C LYS A 32 -11.05 5.00 -8.08
N LEU A 33 -11.72 3.94 -7.65
CA LEU A 33 -12.45 3.02 -8.54
C LEU A 33 -13.82 3.59 -8.97
N SER A 34 -14.34 4.58 -8.25
CA SER A 34 -15.55 5.32 -8.61
C SER A 34 -15.48 6.75 -8.07
N LYS A 35 -16.35 7.65 -8.57
CA LYS A 35 -16.38 9.06 -8.15
C LYS A 35 -16.58 9.24 -6.64
N GLU A 36 -17.40 8.38 -6.03
CA GLU A 36 -17.73 8.39 -4.59
C GLU A 36 -17.07 7.22 -3.83
N GLY A 37 -16.19 6.48 -4.50
CA GLY A 37 -15.53 5.31 -3.93
C GLY A 37 -14.38 5.68 -3.00
N PRO A 38 -13.94 4.74 -2.14
CA PRO A 38 -12.76 4.94 -1.32
C PRO A 38 -11.53 5.11 -2.21
N ALA A 39 -10.59 5.90 -1.71
CA ALA A 39 -9.28 6.04 -2.31
C ALA A 39 -8.39 4.90 -1.80
N LEU A 40 -7.73 4.18 -2.72
CA LEU A 40 -6.94 2.99 -2.42
C LEU A 40 -5.46 3.24 -2.75
N SER A 41 -4.57 2.82 -1.85
CA SER A 41 -3.12 2.74 -2.09
C SER A 41 -2.62 1.31 -2.20
N HIS A 42 -3.24 0.37 -1.47
CA HIS A 42 -2.85 -1.03 -1.45
C HIS A 42 -4.02 -1.92 -1.01
N LEU A 43 -3.95 -3.21 -1.37
CA LEU A 43 -4.82 -4.28 -0.90
C LEU A 43 -3.93 -5.45 -0.48
N ALA A 44 -4.06 -5.91 0.75
CA ALA A 44 -3.31 -7.04 1.27
C ALA A 44 -4.27 -8.13 1.76
N PHE A 45 -4.00 -9.38 1.39
CA PHE A 45 -4.77 -10.53 1.84
C PHE A 45 -3.86 -11.76 1.97
N ALA A 46 -3.81 -12.33 3.18
CA ALA A 46 -2.91 -13.43 3.51
C ALA A 46 -1.45 -13.12 3.10
N ASP A 47 -0.96 -13.78 2.06
CA ASP A 47 0.37 -13.64 1.47
C ASP A 47 0.44 -12.73 0.24
N ASP A 48 -0.69 -12.28 -0.29
CA ASP A 48 -0.77 -11.42 -1.47
C ASP A 48 -0.84 -9.93 -1.11
N LEU A 49 -0.07 -9.11 -1.84
CA LEU A 49 -0.10 -7.66 -1.78
C LEU A 49 -0.23 -7.07 -3.19
N VAL A 50 -1.28 -6.28 -3.39
CA VAL A 50 -1.49 -5.47 -4.60
C VAL A 50 -1.29 -4.00 -4.24
N LEU A 51 -0.39 -3.34 -4.95
CA LEU A 51 -0.16 -1.90 -4.82
C LEU A 51 -0.90 -1.16 -5.93
N PHE A 52 -1.51 -0.03 -5.56
CA PHE A 52 -2.19 0.86 -6.48
C PHE A 52 -1.47 2.20 -6.52
N ALA A 53 -1.01 2.57 -7.71
CA ALA A 53 -0.30 3.81 -7.98
C ALA A 53 -0.80 4.44 -9.28
N GLU A 54 -0.56 5.74 -9.44
CA GLU A 54 -0.76 6.42 -10.72
C GLU A 54 0.28 5.92 -11.74
N ALA A 55 -0.13 5.76 -13.00
CA ALA A 55 0.79 5.41 -14.09
C ALA A 55 1.60 6.64 -14.51
N SER A 56 2.50 7.08 -13.64
CA SER A 56 3.40 8.21 -13.81
C SER A 56 4.84 7.78 -13.58
N LEU A 57 5.82 8.52 -14.13
CA LEU A 57 7.24 8.23 -13.93
C LEU A 57 7.66 8.44 -12.48
N GLU A 58 6.95 9.31 -11.77
CA GLU A 58 7.19 9.65 -10.36
C GLU A 58 6.76 8.52 -9.42
N GLN A 59 5.84 7.65 -9.84
CA GLN A 59 5.32 6.52 -9.07
C GLN A 59 5.58 5.14 -9.72
N ALA A 60 6.45 5.08 -10.74
CA ALA A 60 6.87 3.87 -11.43
C ALA A 60 7.93 3.05 -10.67
#